data_AF-A0A1X1BDA4-F1
#
_entry.id   AF-A0A1X1BDA4-F1
#
_cell.length_a   1.000
_cell.length_b   1.000
_cell.length_c   1.000
_cell.angle_alpha   90.00
_cell.angle_beta   90.00
_cell.angle_gamma   90.00
#
_symmetry.space_group_name_H-M   'P 1'
#
loop_
_entity.id
_entity.type
_entity.pdbx_description
1 polymer ?
#
loop_
_entity_poly.entity_id
_entity_poly.type
_entity_poly.pdbx_seq_one_letter_code
_entity_poly.pdbx_strand_id
1 'polypeptide(L)'
;MSLDIEGDLLDNLLFGAVPMTQVELLRRNVPFARDLFDRFIYRATQYSIVEGTWDTFVGESSRYLTITRNQSSDVVPPLIPPHVAAAVTDIMSSFPRRQPGEAIIDGHQMTTVTQQRVGKELMLALGGDHGDGIHAAGARAFSVMMSARIADGFVHPVIGGHVWSSILPAERRARHGGPHLTVLPTIAAAVDTWRTSPTDRARCERLIIDLAHARGWQKLPTEGGSWHAERPT
;
A
#
# COMPACT_ATOMS: atom_id res chain seq x y z
N MET A 1 -31.97 -12.10 6.71
CA MET A 1 -32.08 -10.93 7.63
C MET A 1 -30.72 -10.43 8.14
N SER A 2 -29.62 -11.20 8.11
CA SER A 2 -28.28 -10.74 8.54
C SER A 2 -27.47 -9.98 7.49
N LEU A 3 -27.70 -10.23 6.19
CA LEU A 3 -26.94 -9.64 5.07
C LEU A 3 -27.31 -8.17 4.79
N ASP A 4 -28.53 -7.76 5.14
CA ASP A 4 -28.98 -6.38 4.92
C ASP A 4 -28.36 -5.42 5.95
N ILE A 5 -28.25 -5.84 7.21
CA ILE A 5 -27.65 -5.03 8.29
C ILE A 5 -26.15 -4.79 8.06
N GLU A 6 -25.40 -5.83 7.66
CA GLU A 6 -23.98 -5.70 7.30
C GLU A 6 -23.80 -4.83 6.05
N GLY A 7 -24.71 -5.00 5.08
CA GLY A 7 -24.89 -4.14 3.92
C GLY A 7 -24.95 -2.66 4.25
N ASP A 8 -25.95 -2.30 5.05
CA ASP A 8 -26.27 -0.93 5.42
C ASP A 8 -25.15 -0.28 6.27
N LEU A 9 -24.51 -1.05 7.14
CA LEU A 9 -23.36 -0.59 7.91
C LEU A 9 -22.18 -0.23 6.99
N LEU A 10 -21.85 -1.14 6.07
CA LEU A 10 -20.79 -0.94 5.08
C LEU A 10 -21.10 0.23 4.15
N ASP A 11 -22.34 0.38 3.69
CA ASP A 11 -22.76 1.52 2.86
C ASP A 11 -22.55 2.85 3.61
N ASN A 12 -23.00 2.96 4.86
CA ASN A 12 -22.78 4.15 5.67
C ASN A 12 -21.28 4.51 5.86
N LEU A 13 -20.41 3.49 5.97
CA LEU A 13 -18.96 3.67 6.05
C LEU A 13 -18.34 4.11 4.71
N LEU A 14 -18.79 3.53 3.59
CA LEU A 14 -18.31 3.84 2.24
C LEU A 14 -18.71 5.25 1.78
N PHE A 15 -19.80 5.81 2.32
CA PHE A 15 -20.28 7.17 2.02
C PHE A 15 -19.72 8.25 2.95
N GLY A 16 -18.76 7.92 3.82
CA GLY A 16 -18.08 8.91 4.67
C GLY A 16 -18.91 9.45 5.83
N ALA A 17 -20.05 8.84 6.15
CA ALA A 17 -20.83 9.16 7.34
C ALA A 17 -20.16 8.64 8.63
N VAL A 18 -19.08 7.87 8.49
CA VAL A 18 -18.45 7.16 9.60
C VAL A 18 -16.92 7.38 9.61
N PRO A 19 -16.33 7.76 10.76
CA PRO A 19 -14.89 8.00 10.89
C PRO A 19 -14.03 6.75 10.64
N MET A 20 -12.78 6.97 10.22
CA MET A 20 -11.78 5.92 10.00
C MET A 20 -11.59 4.96 11.18
N THR A 21 -11.89 5.42 12.40
CA THR A 21 -11.86 4.63 13.63
C THR A 21 -12.92 3.54 13.70
N GLN A 22 -14.06 3.65 13.01
CA GLN A 22 -15.02 2.55 12.90
C GLN A 22 -14.73 1.64 11.70
N VAL A 23 -13.98 2.10 10.70
CA VAL A 23 -13.43 1.20 9.67
C VAL A 23 -12.41 0.23 10.28
N GLU A 24 -11.73 0.62 11.37
CA GLU A 24 -10.92 -0.29 12.19
C GLU A 24 -11.76 -1.40 12.87
N LEU A 25 -13.10 -1.27 13.00
CA LEU A 25 -13.97 -2.35 13.49
C LEU A 25 -14.17 -3.47 12.45
N LEU A 26 -13.99 -3.15 11.17
CA LEU A 26 -14.09 -4.10 10.04
C LEU A 26 -12.72 -4.61 9.61
N ARG A 27 -11.70 -4.11 10.29
CA ARG A 27 -10.37 -4.68 10.27
C ARG A 27 -10.40 -5.98 11.04
N ARG A 28 -9.99 -7.06 10.39
CA ARG A 28 -9.86 -8.37 11.03
C ARG A 28 -8.58 -8.38 11.87
N ASN A 29 -8.46 -9.34 12.80
CA ASN A 29 -7.28 -9.45 13.65
C ASN A 29 -6.00 -9.58 12.80
N VAL A 30 -5.19 -8.54 12.75
CA VAL A 30 -3.91 -8.50 12.03
C VAL A 30 -2.78 -8.64 13.04
N PRO A 31 -1.79 -9.52 12.82
CA PRO A 31 -0.59 -9.56 13.64
C PRO A 31 0.10 -8.18 13.68
N PHE A 32 0.53 -7.74 14.85
CA PHE A 32 1.10 -6.39 15.06
C PHE A 32 2.22 -6.05 14.06
N ALA A 33 3.16 -6.99 13.83
CA ALA A 33 4.26 -6.77 12.89
C ALA A 33 3.76 -6.54 11.44
N ARG A 34 2.70 -7.24 11.02
CA ARG A 34 2.09 -7.05 9.71
C ARG A 34 1.34 -5.72 9.62
N ASP A 35 0.59 -5.35 10.66
CA ASP A 35 -0.04 -4.03 10.72
C ASP A 35 0.99 -2.91 10.60
N LEU A 36 2.05 -2.97 11.40
CA LEU A 36 3.12 -1.97 11.39
C LEU A 36 3.73 -1.83 9.99
N PHE A 37 4.04 -2.95 9.33
CA PHE A 37 4.60 -2.98 7.98
C PHE A 37 3.64 -2.33 6.97
N ASP A 38 2.39 -2.81 6.89
CA ASP A 38 1.41 -2.27 5.94
C ASP A 38 1.11 -0.79 6.19
N ARG A 39 1.02 -0.37 7.45
CA ARG A 39 0.81 1.04 7.82
C ARG A 39 1.98 1.90 7.37
N PHE A 40 3.23 1.43 7.52
CA PHE A 40 4.39 2.13 6.99
C PHE A 40 4.30 2.27 5.47
N ILE A 41 4.02 1.19 4.73
CA ILE A 41 3.90 1.25 3.25
C ILE A 41 2.76 2.20 2.82
N TYR A 42 1.60 2.11 3.48
CA TYR A 42 0.48 3.03 3.22
C TYR A 42 0.89 4.49 3.38
N ARG A 43 1.55 4.81 4.49
CA ARG A 43 1.98 6.17 4.80
C ARG A 43 3.09 6.67 3.87
N ALA A 44 4.06 5.81 3.58
CA ALA A 44 5.17 6.10 2.67
C ALA A 44 4.67 6.39 1.24
N THR A 45 3.59 5.72 0.81
CA THR A 45 3.02 5.88 -0.54
C THR A 45 2.06 7.07 -0.66
N GLN A 46 1.71 7.79 0.43
CA GLN A 46 0.75 8.90 0.38
C GLN A 46 1.15 10.03 -0.58
N TYR A 47 2.45 10.30 -0.72
CA TYR A 47 2.99 11.24 -1.72
C TYR A 47 2.54 10.89 -3.15
N SER A 48 2.41 9.59 -3.43
CA SER A 48 2.07 9.10 -4.76
C SER A 48 0.57 9.00 -5.02
N ILE A 49 -0.27 8.86 -3.99
CA ILE A 49 -1.70 8.52 -4.15
C ILE A 49 -2.69 9.63 -3.78
N VAL A 50 -2.40 10.52 -2.81
CA VAL A 50 -3.37 11.49 -2.27
C VAL A 50 -2.76 12.87 -1.95
N GLU A 51 -1.79 13.31 -2.76
CA GLU A 51 -1.11 14.63 -2.59
C GLU A 51 -0.38 14.79 -1.24
N GLY A 52 0.11 13.68 -0.66
CA GLY A 52 1.02 13.76 0.47
C GLY A 52 2.33 14.48 0.12
N THR A 53 3.08 14.93 1.14
CA THR A 53 4.42 15.51 0.95
C THR A 53 5.51 14.51 1.33
N TRP A 54 6.73 14.73 0.86
CA TRP A 54 7.89 13.95 1.32
C TRP A 54 8.12 14.03 2.84
N ASP A 55 7.65 15.09 3.50
CA ASP A 55 7.76 15.21 4.95
C ASP A 55 6.94 14.12 5.68
N THR A 56 5.84 13.66 5.07
CA THR A 56 5.07 12.50 5.57
C THR A 56 5.91 11.23 5.52
N PHE A 57 6.58 10.99 4.38
CA PHE A 57 7.49 9.85 4.24
C PHE A 57 8.60 9.88 5.29
N VAL A 58 9.21 11.03 5.54
CA VAL A 58 10.29 11.19 6.54
C VAL A 58 9.82 10.88 7.96
N GLY A 59 8.68 11.46 8.36
CA GLY A 59 8.11 11.24 9.69
C GLY A 59 7.77 9.77 9.93
N GLU A 60 7.18 9.12 8.93
CA GLU A 60 6.70 7.74 9.04
C GLU A 60 7.85 6.72 8.94
N SER A 61 8.88 7.02 8.15
CA SER A 61 10.15 6.28 8.15
C SER A 61 10.82 6.31 9.51
N SER A 62 10.86 7.49 10.16
CA SER A 62 11.46 7.65 11.49
C SER A 62 10.69 6.87 12.55
N ARG A 63 9.35 6.88 12.50
CA ARG A 63 8.48 6.10 13.39
C ARG A 63 8.69 4.59 13.19
N TYR A 64 8.66 4.13 11.94
CA TYR A 64 8.87 2.73 11.58
C TYR A 64 10.22 2.22 12.08
N LEU A 65 11.30 2.96 11.84
CA LEU A 65 12.65 2.60 12.29
C LEU A 65 12.80 2.62 13.81
N THR A 66 12.11 3.52 14.52
CA THR A 66 12.14 3.53 15.99
C THR A 66 11.57 2.25 16.58
N ILE A 67 10.54 1.68 15.95
CA ILE A 67 9.88 0.45 16.41
C ILE A 67 10.67 -0.79 15.98
N THR A 68 11.23 -0.79 14.77
CA THR A 68 11.87 -1.98 14.18
C THR A 68 13.36 -2.11 14.48
N ARG A 69 14.09 -1.02 14.77
CA ARG A 69 15.54 -1.04 15.00
C ARG A 69 15.98 -1.92 16.18
N ASN A 70 15.10 -2.15 17.15
CA ASN A 70 15.36 -3.00 18.32
C ASN A 70 14.78 -4.42 18.17
N GLN A 71 14.11 -4.72 17.06
CA GLN A 71 13.65 -6.07 16.74
C GLN A 71 14.78 -6.81 16.02
N SER A 72 14.90 -8.12 16.25
CA SER A 72 15.87 -8.92 15.50
C SER A 72 15.56 -8.86 14.00
N SER A 73 16.60 -8.68 13.18
CA SER A 73 16.51 -8.58 11.72
C SER A 73 15.84 -9.80 11.05
N ASP A 74 15.72 -10.90 11.78
CA ASP A 74 15.14 -12.16 11.31
C ASP A 74 13.61 -12.23 11.43
N VAL A 75 12.96 -11.21 12.01
CA VAL A 75 11.50 -11.21 12.19
C VAL A 75 10.82 -10.68 10.92
N VAL A 76 10.54 -11.60 9.99
CA VAL A 76 9.70 -11.31 8.82
C VAL A 76 8.24 -11.13 9.26
N PRO A 77 7.57 -10.02 8.91
CA PRO A 77 6.15 -9.86 9.22
C PRO A 77 5.31 -11.00 8.62
N PRO A 78 4.32 -11.56 9.36
CA PRO A 78 3.50 -12.66 8.86
C PRO A 78 2.85 -12.36 7.50
N LEU A 79 2.82 -13.37 6.63
CA LEU A 79 2.25 -13.31 5.28
C LEU A 79 2.91 -12.27 4.34
N ILE A 80 4.00 -11.62 4.75
CA ILE A 80 4.86 -10.86 3.84
C ILE A 80 5.91 -11.84 3.29
N PRO A 81 6.09 -11.92 1.96
CA PRO A 81 7.18 -12.71 1.40
C PRO A 81 8.54 -12.23 1.92
N PRO A 82 9.46 -13.13 2.30
CA PRO A 82 10.75 -12.75 2.88
C PRO A 82 11.55 -11.76 2.03
N HIS A 83 11.50 -11.88 0.70
CA HIS A 83 12.19 -10.99 -0.22
C HIS A 83 11.63 -9.55 -0.22
N VAL A 84 10.33 -9.37 0.01
CA VAL A 84 9.70 -8.04 0.14
C VAL A 84 10.12 -7.41 1.46
N ALA A 85 10.07 -8.18 2.55
CA ALA A 85 10.54 -7.71 3.86
C ALA A 85 12.02 -7.34 3.82
N ALA A 86 12.86 -8.16 3.20
CA ALA A 86 14.29 -7.90 3.01
C ALA A 86 14.52 -6.62 2.22
N ALA A 87 13.85 -6.42 1.08
CA ALA A 87 14.00 -5.20 0.27
C ALA A 87 13.66 -3.94 1.07
N VAL A 88 12.57 -3.96 1.86
CA VAL A 88 12.23 -2.83 2.73
C VAL A 88 13.28 -2.62 3.81
N THR A 89 13.74 -3.67 4.47
CA THR A 89 14.79 -3.60 5.50
C THR A 89 16.09 -3.02 4.92
N ASP A 90 16.54 -3.51 3.77
CA ASP A 90 17.77 -3.08 3.12
C ASP A 90 17.70 -1.59 2.72
N ILE A 91 16.62 -1.17 2.07
CA ILE A 91 16.42 0.24 1.68
C ILE A 91 16.36 1.13 2.91
N MET A 92 15.58 0.73 3.93
CA MET A 92 15.40 1.52 5.15
C MET A 92 16.63 1.53 6.05
N SER A 93 17.56 0.57 5.92
CA SER A 93 18.86 0.59 6.60
C SER A 93 19.71 1.80 6.19
N SER A 94 19.52 2.27 4.95
CA SER A 94 20.20 3.44 4.39
C SER A 94 19.51 4.77 4.73
N PHE A 95 18.36 4.74 5.41
CA PHE A 95 17.60 5.94 5.73
C PHE A 95 18.38 6.83 6.72
N PRO A 96 18.82 8.03 6.29
CA PRO A 96 19.74 8.83 7.08
C PRO A 96 19.02 9.52 8.23
N ARG A 97 19.72 9.64 9.37
CA ARG A 97 19.41 10.69 10.34
C ARG A 97 19.83 12.02 9.73
N ARG A 98 18.92 13.00 9.77
CA ARG A 98 19.21 14.34 9.29
C ARG A 98 20.44 14.92 9.98
N GLN A 99 21.39 15.41 9.21
CA GLN A 99 22.57 16.11 9.70
C GLN A 99 22.39 17.64 9.59
N PRO A 100 23.00 18.43 10.50
CA PRO A 100 23.04 19.87 10.35
C PRO A 100 23.68 20.27 9.00
N GLY A 101 23.04 21.17 8.26
CA GLY A 101 23.54 21.68 6.98
C GLY A 101 23.22 20.84 5.74
N GLU A 102 22.49 19.72 5.86
CA GLU A 102 22.05 18.96 4.69
C GLU A 102 21.10 19.75 3.79
N ALA A 103 21.27 19.59 2.48
CA ALA A 103 20.41 20.20 1.47
C ALA A 103 18.97 19.68 1.60
N ILE A 104 18.04 20.62 1.78
CA ILE A 104 16.59 20.40 1.79
C ILE A 104 16.10 20.54 0.35
N ILE A 105 15.07 19.77 -0.01
CA ILE A 105 14.44 19.88 -1.32
C ILE A 105 13.65 21.19 -1.37
N ASP A 106 13.79 21.94 -2.45
CA ASP A 106 13.05 23.18 -2.66
C ASP A 106 11.53 22.96 -2.52
N GLY A 107 10.87 23.87 -1.78
CA GLY A 107 9.43 23.80 -1.52
C GLY A 107 9.00 22.84 -0.39
N HIS A 108 9.93 22.18 0.29
CA HIS A 108 9.66 21.33 1.45
C HIS A 108 10.30 21.86 2.73
N GLN A 109 9.69 21.57 3.89
CA GLN A 109 10.13 22.15 5.16
C GLN A 109 11.24 21.35 5.85
N MET A 110 11.29 20.03 5.65
CA MET A 110 12.12 19.14 6.48
C MET A 110 12.86 18.03 5.71
N THR A 111 12.43 17.70 4.48
CA THR A 111 12.96 16.56 3.73
C THR A 111 14.28 16.87 3.03
N THR A 112 15.31 16.05 3.27
CA THR A 112 16.60 16.15 2.57
C THR A 112 16.61 15.39 1.25
N VAL A 113 17.50 15.78 0.33
CA VAL A 113 17.67 15.10 -0.98
C VAL A 113 17.94 13.60 -0.80
N THR A 114 18.76 13.23 0.19
CA THR A 114 19.08 11.84 0.51
C THR A 114 17.85 11.07 1.00
N GLN A 115 17.01 11.68 1.85
CA GLN A 115 15.78 11.04 2.33
C GLN A 115 14.78 10.83 1.18
N GLN A 116 14.62 11.81 0.28
CA GLN A 116 13.80 11.61 -0.91
C GLN A 116 14.36 10.50 -1.80
N ARG A 117 15.69 10.40 -1.96
CA ARG A 117 16.31 9.32 -2.75
C ARG A 117 15.90 7.95 -2.21
N VAL A 118 15.98 7.74 -0.89
CA VAL A 118 15.56 6.49 -0.24
C VAL A 118 14.07 6.22 -0.44
N GLY A 119 13.23 7.26 -0.34
CA GLY A 119 11.80 7.10 -0.58
C GLY A 119 11.46 6.77 -2.04
N LYS A 120 12.21 7.32 -3.00
CA LYS A 120 12.09 6.95 -4.42
C LYS A 120 12.47 5.50 -4.64
N GLU A 121 13.59 5.08 -4.06
CA GLU A 121 14.08 3.69 -4.11
C GLU A 121 13.05 2.71 -3.55
N LEU A 122 12.42 3.03 -2.41
CA LEU A 122 11.36 2.22 -1.82
C LEU A 122 10.15 2.06 -2.75
N MET A 123 9.67 3.15 -3.34
CA MET A 123 8.50 3.11 -4.24
C MET A 123 8.79 2.31 -5.51
N LEU A 124 9.98 2.46 -6.09
CA LEU A 124 10.40 1.70 -7.27
C LEU A 124 10.59 0.22 -6.94
N ALA A 125 11.24 -0.11 -5.82
CA ALA A 125 11.44 -1.50 -5.43
C ALA A 125 10.11 -2.24 -5.21
N LEU A 126 9.12 -1.59 -4.58
CA LEU A 126 7.83 -2.21 -4.27
C LEU A 126 6.82 -2.15 -5.43
N GLY A 127 6.87 -1.08 -6.22
CA GLY A 127 5.91 -0.81 -7.28
C GLY A 127 6.40 -1.13 -8.68
N GLY A 128 7.70 -1.29 -8.89
CA GLY A 128 8.35 -1.42 -10.18
C GLY A 128 8.52 -0.09 -10.92
N ASP A 129 9.62 0.03 -11.65
CA ASP A 129 9.91 1.03 -12.66
C ASP A 129 9.40 0.58 -14.03
N HIS A 130 8.39 1.30 -14.51
CA HIS A 130 7.82 1.12 -15.85
C HIS A 130 8.12 2.33 -16.75
N GLY A 131 9.06 3.20 -16.35
CA GLY A 131 9.35 4.45 -17.05
C GLY A 131 8.25 5.50 -16.99
N ASP A 132 7.25 5.32 -16.10
CA ASP A 132 6.09 6.19 -15.91
C ASP A 132 6.18 7.08 -14.66
N GLY A 133 7.32 7.03 -13.97
CA GLY A 133 7.68 7.93 -12.89
C GLY A 133 7.23 7.49 -11.50
N ILE A 134 7.70 8.25 -10.50
CA ILE A 134 7.62 7.81 -9.10
C ILE A 134 6.21 7.75 -8.52
N HIS A 135 5.32 8.62 -8.99
CA HIS A 135 3.92 8.60 -8.57
C HIS A 135 3.24 7.29 -9.00
N ALA A 136 3.51 6.82 -10.21
CA ALA A 136 2.96 5.56 -10.69
C ALA A 136 3.53 4.36 -9.93
N ALA A 137 4.85 4.34 -9.68
CA ALA A 137 5.49 3.32 -8.86
C ALA A 137 4.91 3.27 -7.43
N GLY A 138 4.79 4.42 -6.75
CA GLY A 138 4.19 4.47 -5.42
C GLY A 138 2.71 4.07 -5.40
N ALA A 139 1.94 4.41 -6.44
CA ALA A 139 0.57 3.96 -6.59
C ALA A 139 0.46 2.44 -6.78
N ARG A 140 1.38 1.82 -7.54
CA ARG A 140 1.51 0.37 -7.65
C ARG A 140 1.87 -0.26 -6.32
N ALA A 141 2.86 0.28 -5.59
CA ALA A 141 3.24 -0.23 -4.26
C ALA A 141 2.06 -0.22 -3.27
N PHE A 142 1.27 0.86 -3.24
CA PHE A 142 0.03 0.92 -2.48
C PHE A 142 -0.97 -0.14 -2.93
N SER A 143 -1.17 -0.29 -4.25
CA SER A 143 -2.10 -1.25 -4.83
C SER A 143 -1.74 -2.70 -4.46
N VAL A 144 -0.45 -3.05 -4.50
CA VAL A 144 0.05 -4.38 -4.08
C VAL A 144 -0.20 -4.60 -2.59
N MET A 145 0.08 -3.60 -1.75
CA MET A 145 -0.18 -3.69 -0.31
C MET A 145 -1.67 -3.88 0.01
N MET A 146 -2.55 -3.09 -0.63
CA MET A 146 -4.00 -3.19 -0.40
C MET A 146 -4.58 -4.51 -0.90
N SER A 147 -4.17 -4.97 -2.08
CA SER A 147 -4.57 -6.27 -2.60
C SER A 147 -4.09 -7.40 -1.70
N ALA A 148 -2.85 -7.36 -1.19
CA ALA A 148 -2.37 -8.34 -0.22
C ALA A 148 -3.22 -8.36 1.07
N ARG A 149 -3.59 -7.19 1.62
CA ARG A 149 -4.45 -7.12 2.81
C ARG A 149 -5.84 -7.71 2.59
N ILE A 150 -6.41 -7.54 1.40
CA ILE A 150 -7.70 -8.15 1.04
C ILE A 150 -7.54 -9.67 0.90
N ALA A 151 -6.52 -10.11 0.16
CA ALA A 151 -6.22 -11.53 -0.09
C ALA A 151 -5.92 -12.30 1.20
N ASP A 152 -5.17 -11.70 2.11
CA ASP A 152 -4.83 -12.27 3.43
C ASP A 152 -6.02 -12.22 4.41
N GLY A 153 -7.13 -11.59 4.01
CA GLY A 153 -8.32 -11.47 4.83
C GLY A 153 -8.14 -10.56 6.04
N PHE A 154 -7.32 -9.52 5.94
CA PHE A 154 -7.14 -8.51 6.99
C PHE A 154 -8.12 -7.34 6.91
N VAL A 155 -8.78 -7.16 5.78
CA VAL A 155 -9.82 -6.16 5.55
C VAL A 155 -11.01 -6.78 4.83
N HIS A 156 -12.21 -6.30 5.11
CA HIS A 156 -13.39 -6.67 4.33
C HIS A 156 -13.19 -6.31 2.84
N PRO A 157 -13.49 -7.22 1.89
CA PRO A 157 -13.16 -7.02 0.47
C PRO A 157 -13.77 -5.75 -0.12
N VAL A 158 -15.00 -5.38 0.23
CA VAL A 158 -15.63 -4.16 -0.31
C VAL A 158 -14.99 -2.88 0.24
N ILE A 159 -14.65 -2.86 1.53
CA ILE A 159 -13.96 -1.71 2.14
C ILE A 159 -12.55 -1.58 1.55
N GLY A 160 -11.83 -2.71 1.50
CA GLY A 160 -10.52 -2.77 0.87
C GLY A 160 -10.60 -2.33 -0.58
N GLY A 161 -11.60 -2.80 -1.34
CA GLY A 161 -11.84 -2.43 -2.73
C GLY A 161 -12.15 -0.94 -2.91
N HIS A 162 -12.95 -0.35 -2.02
CA HIS A 162 -13.22 1.08 -2.03
C HIS A 162 -11.95 1.91 -1.82
N VAL A 163 -11.19 1.61 -0.76
CA VAL A 163 -9.90 2.26 -0.47
C VAL A 163 -8.91 2.02 -1.62
N TRP A 164 -8.86 0.82 -2.17
CA TRP A 164 -7.99 0.45 -3.28
C TRP A 164 -8.31 1.25 -4.53
N SER A 165 -9.59 1.38 -4.89
CA SER A 165 -10.04 2.16 -6.06
C SER A 165 -9.95 3.67 -5.89
N SER A 166 -9.77 4.17 -4.67
CA SER A 166 -9.68 5.63 -4.39
C SER A 166 -8.51 6.32 -5.09
N ILE A 167 -7.48 5.56 -5.50
CA ILE A 167 -6.30 6.08 -6.19
C ILE A 167 -6.47 6.17 -7.70
N LEU A 168 -7.66 5.87 -8.25
CA LEU A 168 -7.98 6.03 -9.67
C LEU A 168 -7.58 7.40 -10.26
N PRO A 169 -7.78 8.55 -9.57
CA PRO A 169 -7.31 9.83 -10.09
C PRO A 169 -5.78 9.90 -10.26
N ALA A 170 -5.02 9.19 -9.42
CA ALA A 170 -3.56 9.09 -9.54
C ALA A 170 -3.16 8.17 -10.71
N GLU A 171 -3.92 7.10 -10.96
CA GLU A 171 -3.72 6.19 -12.10
C GLU A 171 -3.86 6.90 -13.45
N ARG A 172 -4.86 7.76 -13.62
CA ARG A 172 -5.09 8.50 -14.90
C ARG A 172 -3.92 9.38 -15.33
N ARG A 173 -2.98 9.67 -14.42
CA ARG A 173 -1.76 10.44 -14.70
C ARG A 173 -0.65 9.57 -15.32
N ALA A 174 -0.74 8.24 -15.23
CA ALA A 174 0.25 7.28 -15.70
C ALA A 174 -0.26 6.50 -16.92
N ARG A 175 0.34 6.72 -18.10
CA ARG A 175 -0.11 6.12 -19.37
C ARG A 175 -0.05 4.58 -19.43
N HIS A 176 0.75 3.95 -18.57
CA HIS A 176 1.06 2.52 -18.64
C HIS A 176 1.02 1.84 -17.26
N GLY A 177 0.23 2.37 -16.32
CA GLY A 177 0.27 2.12 -14.86
C GLY A 177 0.37 0.67 -14.35
N GLY A 178 0.32 -0.33 -15.22
CA GLY A 178 0.66 -1.71 -14.95
C GLY A 178 -0.52 -2.51 -14.41
N PRO A 179 -0.39 -3.84 -14.30
CA PRO A 179 -1.48 -4.73 -13.93
C PRO A 179 -2.11 -4.44 -12.55
N HIS A 180 -1.35 -3.78 -11.66
CA HIS A 180 -1.80 -3.35 -10.34
C HIS A 180 -2.67 -2.08 -10.39
N LEU A 181 -2.60 -1.28 -11.45
CA LEU A 181 -3.43 -0.08 -11.60
C LEU A 181 -4.59 -0.29 -12.60
N THR A 182 -4.40 -1.09 -13.65
CA THR A 182 -5.45 -1.36 -14.65
C THR A 182 -6.66 -2.12 -14.10
N VAL A 183 -6.53 -2.75 -12.92
CA VAL A 183 -7.62 -3.46 -12.26
C VAL A 183 -8.57 -2.52 -11.49
N LEU A 184 -8.12 -1.31 -11.17
CA LEU A 184 -8.85 -0.37 -10.31
C LEU A 184 -10.24 0.03 -10.86
N PRO A 185 -10.45 0.23 -12.18
CA PRO A 185 -11.78 0.51 -12.71
C PRO A 185 -12.76 -0.65 -12.48
N THR A 186 -12.29 -1.89 -12.60
CA THR A 186 -13.10 -3.08 -12.32
C THR A 186 -13.44 -3.18 -10.84
N ILE A 187 -12.50 -2.86 -9.95
CA ILE A 187 -12.75 -2.82 -8.50
C ILE A 187 -13.78 -1.74 -8.16
N ALA A 188 -13.64 -0.53 -8.71
CA ALA A 188 -14.61 0.55 -8.50
C ALA A 188 -16.02 0.14 -8.93
N ALA A 189 -16.15 -0.43 -10.13
CA ALA A 189 -17.44 -0.92 -10.64
C ALA A 189 -18.03 -2.03 -9.77
N ALA A 190 -17.20 -2.94 -9.24
CA ALA A 190 -17.64 -3.99 -8.33
C ALA A 190 -18.16 -3.42 -7.00
N VAL A 191 -17.48 -2.42 -6.44
CA VAL A 191 -17.91 -1.71 -5.21
C VAL A 191 -19.24 -0.98 -5.44
N ASP A 192 -19.39 -0.27 -6.57
CA ASP A 192 -20.62 0.44 -6.89
C ASP A 192 -21.80 -0.54 -7.16
N THR A 193 -21.52 -1.68 -7.80
CA THR A 193 -22.52 -2.74 -8.01
C THR A 193 -22.94 -3.37 -6.68
N TRP A 194 -21.97 -3.67 -5.80
CA TRP A 194 -22.23 -4.26 -4.49
C TRP A 194 -23.19 -3.37 -3.65
N ARG A 195 -22.99 -2.06 -3.73
CA ARG A 195 -23.81 -1.05 -3.06
C ARG A 195 -25.24 -0.96 -3.61
N THR A 196 -25.38 -1.05 -4.92
CA THR A 196 -26.68 -0.81 -5.60
C THR A 196 -27.49 -2.08 -5.84
N SER A 197 -26.89 -3.27 -5.70
CA SER A 197 -27.53 -4.56 -5.96
C SER A 197 -27.22 -5.58 -4.85
N PRO A 198 -28.09 -5.68 -3.82
CA PRO A 198 -27.92 -6.64 -2.73
C PRO A 198 -27.76 -8.09 -3.19
N THR A 199 -28.41 -8.47 -4.29
CA THR A 199 -28.34 -9.83 -4.88
C THR A 199 -26.97 -10.15 -5.49
N ASP A 200 -26.19 -9.14 -5.87
CA ASP A 200 -24.87 -9.33 -6.47
C ASP A 200 -23.72 -9.25 -5.45
N ARG A 201 -24.01 -8.94 -4.17
CA ARG A 201 -22.98 -8.70 -3.14
C ARG A 201 -21.92 -9.80 -3.04
N ALA A 202 -22.35 -11.04 -2.89
CA ALA A 202 -21.45 -12.19 -2.80
C ALA A 202 -20.62 -12.43 -4.08
N ARG A 203 -21.13 -12.00 -5.25
CA ARG A 203 -20.39 -12.08 -6.52
C ARG A 203 -19.34 -10.97 -6.60
N CYS A 204 -19.69 -9.74 -6.24
CA CYS A 204 -18.77 -8.61 -6.19
C CYS A 204 -17.63 -8.83 -5.20
N GLU A 205 -17.93 -9.36 -4.00
CA GLU A 205 -16.92 -9.71 -3.00
C GLU A 205 -15.93 -10.75 -3.53
N ARG A 206 -16.42 -11.83 -4.13
CA ARG A 206 -15.57 -12.86 -4.74
C ARG A 206 -14.68 -12.29 -5.85
N LEU A 207 -15.24 -11.46 -6.73
CA LEU A 207 -14.45 -10.79 -7.77
C LEU A 207 -13.31 -9.95 -7.18
N ILE A 208 -13.59 -9.17 -6.13
CA ILE A 208 -12.57 -8.35 -5.47
C ILE A 208 -11.49 -9.23 -4.82
N ILE A 209 -11.88 -10.31 -4.15
CA ILE A 209 -10.95 -11.28 -3.53
C ILE A 209 -10.06 -11.95 -4.59
N ASP A 210 -10.64 -12.42 -5.70
CA ASP A 210 -9.91 -13.09 -6.77
C ASP A 210 -8.87 -12.15 -7.41
N LEU A 211 -9.27 -10.90 -7.68
CA LEU A 211 -8.37 -9.88 -8.18
C LEU A 211 -7.30 -9.50 -7.17
N ALA A 212 -7.64 -9.45 -5.88
CA ALA A 212 -6.68 -9.19 -4.82
C ALA A 212 -5.63 -10.30 -4.70
N HIS A 213 -6.04 -11.57 -4.74
CA HIS A 213 -5.11 -12.71 -4.77
C HIS A 213 -4.15 -12.60 -5.95
N ALA A 214 -4.63 -12.27 -7.15
CA ALA A 214 -3.79 -12.15 -8.34
C ALA A 214 -2.83 -10.94 -8.35
N ARG A 215 -2.93 -10.04 -7.36
CA ARG A 215 -2.24 -8.74 -7.35
C ARG A 215 -1.50 -8.40 -6.06
N GLY A 216 -1.64 -9.22 -5.02
CA GLY A 216 -0.90 -9.05 -3.76
C GLY A 216 0.60 -9.34 -3.87
N TRP A 217 1.27 -9.50 -2.73
CA TRP A 217 2.71 -9.80 -2.66
C TRP A 217 3.05 -11.20 -3.17
N GLN A 218 2.88 -11.46 -4.46
CA GLN A 218 3.18 -12.77 -5.06
C GLN A 218 4.59 -12.82 -5.66
N LYS A 219 5.06 -11.69 -6.22
CA LYS A 219 6.44 -11.46 -6.71
C LYS A 219 6.68 -9.94 -6.67
N LEU A 220 7.89 -9.49 -6.31
CA LEU A 220 8.32 -8.14 -6.73
C LEU A 220 8.26 -8.09 -8.27
N PRO A 221 7.94 -6.94 -8.88
CA PRO A 221 7.99 -6.81 -10.33
C PRO A 221 9.38 -7.24 -10.81
N THR A 222 9.46 -8.32 -11.59
CA THR A 222 10.70 -8.68 -12.28
C THR A 222 10.91 -7.66 -13.38
N GLU A 223 11.79 -6.69 -13.15
CA GLU A 223 12.26 -5.80 -14.20
C GLU A 223 13.35 -6.47 -15.02
N GLY A 224 13.35 -6.20 -16.32
CA GLY A 224 14.47 -6.45 -17.23
C GLY A 224 15.68 -5.56 -16.94
N GLY A 225 16.17 -5.56 -15.70
CA GLY A 225 17.31 -4.80 -15.23
C GLY A 225 17.68 -5.28 -13.84
N SER A 226 18.67 -6.15 -13.77
CA SER A 226 19.09 -6.91 -12.58
C SER A 226 19.25 -6.10 -11.30
N TRP A 227 18.74 -6.65 -10.19
CA TRP A 227 19.41 -6.61 -8.90
C TRP A 227 19.42 -8.02 -8.29
N HIS A 228 20.62 -8.58 -8.15
CA HIS A 228 20.87 -9.83 -7.43
C HIS A 228 21.34 -9.50 -6.02
N ALA A 229 20.61 -9.99 -5.02
CA ALA A 229 21.20 -10.35 -3.74
C ALA A 229 21.27 -11.89 -3.71
N GLU A 230 22.49 -12.41 -3.88
CA GLU A 230 22.79 -13.84 -3.79
C GLU A 230 22.48 -14.37 -2.39
N ARG A 231 21.97 -15.61 -2.32
CA ARG A 231 21.76 -16.31 -1.04
C ARG A 231 23.12 -16.70 -0.45
N PRO A 232 23.32 -16.60 0.87
CA PRO A 232 24.43 -17.29 1.50
C PRO A 232 24.17 -18.81 1.47
N THR A 233 25.06 -19.54 0.82
CA THR A 233 25.28 -20.98 0.99
C THR A 233 26.03 -21.26 2.28
#